data_AF-A0A5C7W023-F1
#
_entry.id   AF-A0A5C7W023-F1
#
_cell.length_a   1.000
_cell.length_b   1.000
_cell.length_c   1.000
_cell.angle_alpha   90.00
_cell.angle_beta   90.00
_cell.angle_gamma   90.00
#
_symmetry.space_group_name_H-M   'P 1'
#
loop_
_entity.id
_entity.type
_entity.pdbx_description
1 polymer ?
#
loop_
_entity_poly.entity_id
_entity_poly.type
_entity_poly.pdbx_seq_one_letter_code
_entity_poly.pdbx_strand_id
1 'polypeptide(L)'
;MIRTAISVACCLTILSYSTIAASSLISSTFDSDTDGWSGLTTDGSSSWSVITSGLLPAHSADGVPAGSITLADPDSQWTYFSAPGKFLGDQSAAFGGSLQFDSRYVVAGTSYANEAEIVLKGAGLTLVYEATNSLPAVWTHFDAALVAGTWRVADTFSGALATDAQLLAVLSNLNALWINAEHFTPVTEVIALDNVSLLSPVPEPKIYTLLLAGFGLLGFVAYRRKTLQAE
;
A
#
# COMPACT_ATOMS: atom_id res chain seq x y z
N MET A 1 -11.24 39.83 -59.83
CA MET A 1 -10.70 38.50 -59.50
C MET A 1 -10.10 38.58 -58.10
N ILE A 2 -10.88 38.21 -57.07
CA ILE A 2 -10.41 38.16 -55.68
C ILE A 2 -10.58 36.72 -55.23
N ARG A 3 -9.47 36.04 -54.95
CA ARG A 3 -9.42 34.67 -54.45
C ARG A 3 -9.45 34.71 -52.92
N THR A 4 -10.59 34.37 -52.33
CA THR A 4 -10.74 34.23 -50.88
C THR A 4 -10.21 32.85 -50.47
N ALA A 5 -9.08 32.82 -49.75
CA ALA A 5 -8.54 31.60 -49.17
C ALA A 5 -9.24 31.34 -47.84
N ILE A 6 -9.97 30.23 -47.75
CA ILE A 6 -10.58 29.74 -46.50
C ILE A 6 -9.52 28.93 -45.76
N SER A 7 -8.97 29.50 -44.68
CA SER A 7 -8.10 28.78 -43.75
C SER A 7 -8.94 27.82 -42.91
N VAL A 8 -8.81 26.52 -43.17
CA VAL A 8 -9.37 25.46 -42.32
C VAL A 8 -8.53 25.38 -41.05
N ALA A 9 -9.03 25.95 -39.96
CA ALA A 9 -8.48 25.74 -38.63
C ALA A 9 -8.72 24.27 -38.22
N CYS A 10 -7.67 23.46 -38.28
CA CYS A 10 -7.64 22.11 -37.75
C CYS A 10 -7.57 22.21 -36.22
N CYS A 11 -8.72 22.15 -35.56
CA CYS A 11 -8.80 22.07 -34.11
C CYS A 11 -8.38 20.65 -33.68
N LEU A 12 -7.08 20.44 -33.42
CA LEU A 12 -6.59 19.25 -32.74
C LEU A 12 -7.08 19.32 -31.28
N THR A 13 -8.17 18.62 -30.96
CA THR A 13 -8.46 18.30 -29.57
C THR A 13 -7.45 17.25 -29.11
N ILE A 14 -6.44 17.67 -28.36
CA ILE A 14 -5.56 16.76 -27.63
C ILE A 14 -6.45 16.07 -26.60
N LEU A 15 -6.77 14.79 -26.81
CA LEU A 15 -7.29 13.95 -25.72
C LEU A 15 -6.13 13.78 -24.73
N SER A 16 -6.16 14.54 -23.65
CA SER A 16 -5.36 14.27 -22.48
C SER A 16 -5.83 12.94 -21.90
N TYR A 17 -5.08 11.87 -22.14
CA TYR A 17 -5.23 10.63 -21.41
C TYR A 17 -4.89 10.93 -19.95
N SER A 18 -5.92 11.10 -19.12
CA SER A 18 -5.72 11.14 -17.68
C SER A 18 -5.44 9.71 -17.26
N THR A 19 -4.20 9.41 -16.89
CA THR A 19 -3.85 8.13 -16.27
C THR A 19 -4.60 8.04 -14.95
N ILE A 20 -5.51 7.09 -14.84
CA ILE A 20 -6.18 6.79 -13.58
C ILE A 20 -5.16 6.01 -12.73
N ALA A 21 -4.84 6.54 -11.55
CA ALA A 21 -3.88 5.94 -10.61
C ALA A 21 -4.57 5.61 -9.29
N ALA A 22 -3.98 4.70 -8.53
CA ALA A 22 -4.35 4.47 -7.14
C ALA A 22 -4.17 5.76 -6.32
N SER A 23 -5.04 5.98 -5.33
CA SER A 23 -5.00 7.14 -4.45
C SER A 23 -4.63 6.71 -3.05
N SER A 24 -3.83 7.52 -2.35
CA SER A 24 -3.55 7.31 -0.92
C SER A 24 -4.79 7.64 -0.10
N LEU A 25 -5.27 6.65 0.64
CA LEU A 25 -6.43 6.75 1.54
C LEU A 25 -6.02 7.24 2.92
N ILE A 26 -4.90 6.68 3.42
CA ILE A 26 -4.28 7.05 4.69
C ILE A 26 -2.76 6.87 4.55
N SER A 27 -1.98 7.75 5.18
CA SER A 27 -0.52 7.66 5.16
C SER A 27 0.15 8.18 6.43
N SER A 28 1.39 7.75 6.61
CA SER A 28 2.39 8.23 7.56
C SER A 28 3.72 8.39 6.84
N THR A 29 4.18 9.63 6.67
CA THR A 29 5.47 9.99 6.04
C THR A 29 6.56 10.28 7.05
N PHE A 30 6.21 10.40 8.34
CA PHE A 30 7.16 10.67 9.42
C PHE A 30 8.04 11.91 9.22
N ASP A 31 7.56 12.91 8.47
CA ASP A 31 8.32 14.13 8.18
C ASP A 31 8.62 14.96 9.46
N SER A 32 7.75 14.88 10.47
CA SER A 32 7.83 15.74 11.66
C SER A 32 7.91 15.00 12.99
N ASP A 33 7.35 13.79 13.08
CA ASP A 33 7.25 13.01 14.32
C ASP A 33 6.95 11.53 14.02
N THR A 34 6.59 10.77 15.05
CA THR A 34 6.24 9.34 14.92
C THR A 34 4.81 9.10 14.44
N ASP A 35 4.03 10.16 14.20
CA ASP A 35 2.66 10.11 13.69
C ASP A 35 1.72 9.20 14.51
N GLY A 36 2.02 9.06 15.81
CA GLY A 36 1.27 8.22 16.75
C GLY A 36 1.58 6.72 16.67
N TRP A 37 2.56 6.30 15.86
CA TRP A 37 3.01 4.92 15.82
C TRP A 37 3.66 4.52 17.15
N SER A 38 3.43 3.26 17.53
CA SER A 38 4.01 2.63 18.71
C SER A 38 4.66 1.31 18.31
N GLY A 39 5.32 0.62 19.25
CA GLY A 39 5.78 -0.75 19.06
C GLY A 39 5.15 -1.71 20.07
N LEU A 40 5.24 -2.99 19.76
CA LEU A 40 4.81 -4.09 20.62
C LEU A 40 5.67 -5.33 20.37
N THR A 41 5.58 -6.30 21.28
CA THR A 41 6.12 -7.64 21.07
C THR A 41 5.03 -8.71 21.18
N THR A 42 5.20 -9.83 20.48
CA THR A 42 4.24 -10.94 20.46
C THR A 42 4.88 -12.26 20.84
N ASP A 43 4.08 -13.21 21.30
CA ASP A 43 4.51 -14.55 21.75
C ASP A 43 5.18 -15.43 20.67
N GLY A 44 5.35 -14.92 19.45
CA GLY A 44 5.93 -15.63 18.32
C GLY A 44 5.16 -16.87 17.89
N SER A 45 3.88 -16.94 18.24
CA SER A 45 2.99 -18.05 17.92
C SER A 45 1.87 -17.63 16.98
N SER A 46 1.18 -18.60 16.38
CA SER A 46 -0.02 -18.36 15.57
C SER A 46 -1.21 -17.79 16.36
N SER A 47 -1.12 -17.68 17.69
CA SER A 47 -2.09 -16.94 18.51
C SER A 47 -1.92 -15.43 18.42
N TRP A 48 -0.73 -14.96 18.02
CA TRP A 48 -0.38 -13.55 17.90
C TRP A 48 -0.68 -12.76 19.18
N SER A 49 -0.42 -13.35 20.35
CA SER A 49 -0.72 -12.72 21.63
C SER A 49 0.29 -11.61 21.91
N VAL A 50 -0.19 -10.43 22.30
CA VAL A 50 0.69 -9.32 22.67
C VAL A 50 1.30 -9.60 24.04
N ILE A 51 2.63 -9.54 24.13
CA ILE A 51 3.39 -9.69 25.37
C ILE A 51 3.66 -8.32 25.99
N THR A 52 4.21 -7.40 25.19
CA THR A 52 4.50 -6.02 25.57
C THR A 52 3.85 -5.08 24.57
N SER A 53 3.33 -3.93 25.01
CA SER A 53 2.77 -2.90 24.14
C SER A 53 3.19 -1.50 24.59
N GLY A 54 3.08 -0.53 23.68
CA GLY A 54 3.41 0.86 23.97
C GLY A 54 4.91 1.15 23.98
N LEU A 55 5.71 0.34 23.28
CA LEU A 55 7.09 0.71 22.96
C LEU A 55 7.06 2.01 22.15
N LEU A 56 8.07 2.86 22.33
CA LEU A 56 8.13 4.17 21.72
C LEU A 56 9.18 4.17 20.60
N PRO A 57 8.75 4.17 19.32
CA PRO A 57 9.67 4.39 18.21
C PRO A 57 10.35 5.75 18.34
N ALA A 58 11.61 5.84 17.91
CA ALA A 58 12.34 7.09 17.82
C ALA A 58 12.17 7.68 16.43
N HIS A 59 11.74 8.95 16.35
CA HIS A 59 11.75 9.72 15.11
C HIS A 59 13.19 9.99 14.65
N SER A 60 13.41 9.95 13.34
CA SER A 60 14.71 10.14 12.69
C SER A 60 14.56 11.04 11.47
N ALA A 61 15.62 11.80 11.17
CA ALA A 61 15.72 12.59 9.94
C ALA A 61 16.25 11.76 8.74
N ASP A 62 16.67 10.52 8.97
CA ASP A 62 16.92 9.56 7.89
C ASP A 62 15.59 9.17 7.22
N GLY A 63 15.63 8.73 5.96
CA GLY A 63 14.43 8.43 5.16
C GLY A 63 14.63 8.78 3.68
N VAL A 64 13.71 8.33 2.83
CA VAL A 64 13.69 8.74 1.42
C VAL A 64 12.25 9.04 0.96
N PRO A 65 11.75 10.29 1.02
CA PRO A 65 12.37 11.53 1.53
C PRO A 65 12.68 11.54 3.05
N ALA A 66 13.35 12.59 3.54
CA ALA A 66 13.78 12.65 4.94
C ALA A 66 12.61 12.55 5.94
N GLY A 67 12.74 11.64 6.92
CA GLY A 67 11.69 11.32 7.87
C GLY A 67 11.59 9.80 8.02
N SER A 68 11.62 9.29 9.24
CA SER A 68 11.36 7.87 9.52
C SER A 68 11.16 7.66 11.01
N ILE A 69 10.74 6.45 11.38
CA ILE A 69 10.79 5.98 12.76
C ILE A 69 11.69 4.75 12.87
N THR A 70 12.33 4.58 14.02
CA THR A 70 13.11 3.39 14.33
C THR A 70 12.59 2.71 15.59
N LEU A 71 12.60 1.39 15.61
CA LEU A 71 12.22 0.58 16.77
C LEU A 71 13.35 -0.38 17.08
N ALA A 72 13.81 -0.35 18.33
CA ALA A 72 14.77 -1.30 18.86
C ALA A 72 14.03 -2.52 19.40
N ASP A 73 14.56 -3.71 19.10
CA ASP A 73 14.08 -4.95 19.68
C ASP A 73 14.37 -4.98 21.20
N PRO A 74 13.34 -5.03 22.07
CA PRO A 74 13.52 -4.92 23.50
C PRO A 74 13.78 -6.26 24.21
N ASP A 75 13.45 -7.39 23.59
CA ASP A 75 13.47 -8.71 24.23
C ASP A 75 13.58 -9.85 23.19
N SER A 76 13.39 -11.13 23.58
CA SER A 76 13.49 -12.25 22.63
C SER A 76 12.16 -12.68 22.02
N GLN A 77 11.16 -11.80 22.05
CA GLN A 77 9.84 -11.99 21.44
C GLN A 77 9.80 -11.31 20.06
N TRP A 78 8.76 -11.55 19.26
CA TRP A 78 8.70 -10.93 17.94
C TRP A 78 8.24 -9.48 18.02
N THR A 79 9.10 -8.56 17.62
CA THR A 79 8.86 -7.12 17.67
C THR A 79 8.16 -6.59 16.41
N TYR A 80 7.18 -5.70 16.60
CA TYR A 80 6.42 -5.06 15.52
C TYR A 80 6.20 -3.57 15.78
N PHE A 81 6.20 -2.78 14.71
CA PHE A 81 5.55 -1.48 14.65
C PHE A 81 4.03 -1.67 14.67
N SER A 82 3.32 -0.89 15.49
CA SER A 82 1.87 -0.90 15.60
C SER A 82 1.28 0.41 15.10
N ALA A 83 0.42 0.32 14.10
CA ALA A 83 -0.19 1.48 13.46
C ALA A 83 -1.15 2.23 14.40
N PRO A 84 -1.23 3.56 14.28
CA PRO A 84 -2.15 4.39 15.04
C PRO A 84 -3.60 4.24 14.56
N GLY A 85 -4.54 4.73 15.37
CA GLY A 85 -5.99 4.59 15.13
C GLY A 85 -6.50 5.08 13.77
N LYS A 86 -5.77 5.98 13.09
CA LYS A 86 -6.13 6.47 11.75
C LYS A 86 -6.02 5.40 10.65
N PHE A 87 -5.22 4.36 10.85
CA PHE A 87 -5.16 3.19 9.97
C PHE A 87 -6.18 2.12 10.34
N LEU A 88 -6.88 2.25 11.47
CA LEU A 88 -7.81 1.25 11.99
C LEU A 88 -9.27 1.61 11.62
N GLY A 89 -10.22 0.78 12.04
CA GLY A 89 -11.64 0.96 11.72
C GLY A 89 -11.99 0.46 10.32
N ASP A 90 -12.91 1.15 9.64
CA ASP A 90 -13.33 0.78 8.29
C ASP A 90 -12.33 1.28 7.24
N GLN A 91 -11.51 0.35 6.76
CA GLN A 91 -10.54 0.52 5.67
C GLN A 91 -10.95 -0.29 4.42
N SER A 92 -12.24 -0.61 4.27
CA SER A 92 -12.75 -1.40 3.14
C SER A 92 -12.46 -0.77 1.78
N ALA A 93 -12.27 0.55 1.71
CA ALA A 93 -11.87 1.27 0.50
C ALA A 93 -10.47 0.87 -0.03
N ALA A 94 -9.61 0.29 0.82
CA ALA A 94 -8.29 -0.20 0.43
C ALA A 94 -8.34 -1.62 -0.18
N PHE A 95 -9.48 -2.32 -0.09
CA PHE A 95 -9.63 -3.65 -0.66
C PHE A 95 -9.44 -3.63 -2.19
N GLY A 96 -8.56 -4.49 -2.70
CA GLY A 96 -8.10 -4.50 -4.10
C GLY A 96 -6.97 -3.50 -4.41
N GLY A 97 -6.57 -2.66 -3.44
CA GLY A 97 -5.41 -1.78 -3.51
C GLY A 97 -4.18 -2.43 -2.88
N SER A 98 -3.39 -1.63 -2.14
CA SER A 98 -2.16 -2.09 -1.50
C SER A 98 -1.90 -1.41 -0.16
N LEU A 99 -1.16 -2.10 0.70
CA LEU A 99 -0.44 -1.52 1.83
C LEU A 99 1.04 -1.40 1.43
N GLN A 100 1.54 -0.18 1.41
CA GLN A 100 2.91 0.14 1.03
C GLN A 100 3.67 0.75 2.20
N PHE A 101 4.97 0.50 2.25
CA PHE A 101 5.91 1.11 3.19
C PHE A 101 7.35 0.91 2.72
N ASP A 102 8.27 1.67 3.29
CA ASP A 102 9.70 1.46 3.13
C ASP A 102 10.31 0.99 4.45
N SER A 103 11.20 0.01 4.38
CA SER A 103 11.89 -0.50 5.57
C SER A 103 13.36 -0.81 5.29
N ARG A 104 14.17 -0.74 6.35
CA ARG A 104 15.58 -1.16 6.37
C ARG A 104 16.02 -1.48 7.80
N TYR A 105 17.09 -2.25 7.94
CA TYR A 105 17.76 -2.30 9.24
C TYR A 105 18.70 -1.11 9.44
N VAL A 106 18.79 -0.66 10.68
CA VAL A 106 19.78 0.31 11.18
C VAL A 106 20.91 -0.43 11.90
N VAL A 107 20.54 -1.39 12.74
CA VAL A 107 21.47 -2.32 13.40
C VAL A 107 21.05 -3.73 13.02
N ALA A 108 21.97 -4.49 12.43
CA ALA A 108 21.75 -5.87 12.02
C ALA A 108 22.28 -6.87 13.05
N GLY A 109 21.83 -8.11 12.89
CA GLY A 109 22.44 -9.29 13.49
C GLY A 109 22.54 -10.42 12.46
N THR A 110 22.33 -11.65 12.91
CA THR A 110 22.21 -12.85 12.07
C THR A 110 20.78 -12.97 11.60
N SER A 111 20.55 -12.86 10.28
CA SER A 111 19.21 -12.96 9.72
C SER A 111 18.65 -14.36 10.00
N TYR A 112 17.39 -14.41 10.40
CA TYR A 112 16.64 -15.64 10.54
C TYR A 112 15.29 -15.50 9.85
N ALA A 113 14.63 -16.63 9.60
CA ALA A 113 13.29 -16.62 9.04
C ALA A 113 12.31 -16.12 10.11
N ASN A 114 11.89 -14.86 10.02
CA ASN A 114 10.64 -14.42 10.61
C ASN A 114 9.54 -14.58 9.56
N GLU A 115 8.38 -14.96 10.04
CA GLU A 115 7.36 -15.63 9.26
C GLU A 115 6.26 -14.67 8.78
N ALA A 116 6.09 -13.48 9.38
CA ALA A 116 5.09 -12.50 8.94
C ALA A 116 5.59 -11.05 8.95
N GLU A 117 5.56 -10.44 7.77
CA GLU A 117 5.89 -9.02 7.57
C GLU A 117 4.80 -8.10 8.07
N ILE A 118 3.55 -8.51 7.83
CA ILE A 118 2.39 -7.69 8.15
C ILE A 118 1.36 -8.57 8.83
N VAL A 119 0.78 -8.05 9.90
CA VAL A 119 -0.35 -8.68 10.59
C VAL A 119 -1.53 -7.73 10.59
N LEU A 120 -2.65 -8.19 10.04
CA LEU A 120 -3.94 -7.51 10.10
C LEU A 120 -4.85 -8.29 11.04
N LYS A 121 -5.49 -7.60 11.98
CA LYS A 121 -6.53 -8.21 12.83
C LYS A 121 -7.82 -7.44 12.68
N GLY A 122 -8.92 -8.15 12.47
CA GLY A 122 -10.22 -7.53 12.28
C GLY A 122 -11.31 -8.57 12.13
N ALA A 123 -12.55 -8.23 12.51
CA ALA A 123 -13.70 -9.14 12.42
C ALA A 123 -13.46 -10.54 13.05
N GLY A 124 -12.61 -10.64 14.08
CA GLY A 124 -12.25 -11.90 14.74
C GLY A 124 -11.26 -12.78 13.97
N LEU A 125 -10.68 -12.30 12.88
CA LEU A 125 -9.65 -12.98 12.09
C LEU A 125 -8.30 -12.29 12.26
N THR A 126 -7.24 -13.09 12.14
CA THR A 126 -5.87 -12.60 11.94
C THR A 126 -5.45 -13.00 10.54
N LEU A 127 -5.05 -12.03 9.73
CA LEU A 127 -4.48 -12.24 8.41
C LEU A 127 -3.01 -11.82 8.42
N VAL A 128 -2.16 -12.65 7.85
CA VAL A 128 -0.72 -12.42 7.81
C VAL A 128 -0.24 -12.34 6.37
N TYR A 129 0.66 -11.39 6.10
CA TYR A 129 1.38 -11.26 4.85
C TYR A 129 2.81 -11.72 5.06
N GLU A 130 3.27 -12.61 4.20
CA GLU A 130 4.60 -13.21 4.29
C GLU A 130 5.64 -12.26 3.66
N ALA A 131 6.74 -11.99 4.35
CA ALA A 131 7.85 -11.21 3.79
C ALA A 131 8.91 -12.05 3.11
N THR A 132 9.63 -11.37 2.23
CA THR A 132 10.94 -11.77 1.72
C THR A 132 11.97 -11.92 2.82
N ASN A 133 12.67 -13.06 2.82
CA ASN A 133 13.86 -13.30 3.64
C ASN A 133 14.92 -12.21 3.41
N SER A 134 15.51 -11.70 4.50
CA SER A 134 16.60 -10.71 4.57
C SER A 134 16.22 -9.25 4.23
N LEU A 135 15.79 -8.50 5.25
CA LEU A 135 15.71 -7.04 5.18
C LEU A 135 17.12 -6.45 4.94
N PRO A 136 17.32 -5.55 3.95
CA PRO A 136 18.63 -4.98 3.67
C PRO A 136 18.92 -3.70 4.47
N ALA A 137 20.17 -3.22 4.39
CA ALA A 137 20.61 -1.96 5.03
C ALA A 137 20.10 -0.71 4.32
N VAL A 138 19.63 -0.87 3.07
CA VAL A 138 19.15 0.21 2.22
C VAL A 138 17.63 0.26 2.27
N TRP A 139 17.08 1.46 2.21
CA TRP A 139 15.63 1.66 2.12
C TRP A 139 15.06 0.82 0.98
N THR A 140 14.13 -0.06 1.33
CA THR A 140 13.49 -1.00 0.40
C THR A 140 12.00 -0.82 0.46
N HIS A 141 11.40 -0.68 -0.73
CA HIS A 141 9.97 -0.52 -0.88
C HIS A 141 9.25 -1.85 -0.84
N PHE A 142 8.23 -1.94 0.00
CA PHE A 142 7.33 -3.07 0.14
C PHE A 142 5.95 -2.68 -0.39
N ASP A 143 5.37 -3.57 -1.20
CA ASP A 143 4.03 -3.42 -1.75
C ASP A 143 3.25 -4.70 -1.51
N ALA A 144 2.38 -4.67 -0.50
CA ALA A 144 1.51 -5.77 -0.12
C ALA A 144 0.12 -5.57 -0.72
N ALA A 145 -0.17 -6.32 -1.79
CA ALA A 145 -1.46 -6.28 -2.45
C ALA A 145 -2.58 -6.77 -1.50
N LEU A 146 -3.64 -5.98 -1.38
CA LEU A 146 -4.82 -6.26 -0.55
C LEU A 146 -5.86 -7.06 -1.35
N VAL A 147 -5.46 -8.23 -1.82
CA VAL A 147 -6.26 -9.18 -2.61
C VAL A 147 -6.18 -10.59 -2.03
N ALA A 148 -7.15 -11.46 -2.34
CA ALA A 148 -7.03 -12.88 -1.97
C ALA A 148 -5.78 -13.56 -2.57
N GLY A 149 -5.33 -14.62 -1.89
CA GLY A 149 -4.24 -15.47 -2.37
C GLY A 149 -2.83 -14.99 -2.03
N THR A 150 -2.68 -13.80 -1.46
CA THR A 150 -1.39 -13.29 -0.92
C THR A 150 -1.34 -13.28 0.61
N TRP A 151 -2.50 -13.29 1.27
CA TRP A 151 -2.63 -13.31 2.72
C TRP A 151 -2.97 -14.71 3.22
N ARG A 152 -2.49 -15.08 4.41
CA ARG A 152 -2.83 -16.33 5.10
C ARG A 152 -3.63 -16.08 6.37
N VAL A 153 -4.45 -17.03 6.76
CA VAL A 153 -5.23 -16.96 8.00
C VAL A 153 -4.42 -17.53 9.16
N ALA A 154 -4.20 -16.69 10.18
CA ALA A 154 -3.58 -16.94 11.49
C ALA A 154 -2.11 -17.40 11.50
N ASP A 155 -1.68 -18.16 10.50
CA ASP A 155 -0.39 -18.82 10.49
C ASP A 155 0.35 -18.56 9.18
N THR A 156 1.65 -18.36 9.33
CA THR A 156 2.63 -18.08 8.31
C THR A 156 3.07 -19.38 7.67
N PHE A 157 3.27 -19.39 6.35
CA PHE A 157 3.62 -20.58 5.53
C PHE A 157 2.61 -21.75 5.49
N SER A 158 1.99 -22.15 6.61
CA SER A 158 1.02 -23.26 6.73
C SER A 158 -0.44 -22.84 6.77
N GLY A 159 -0.74 -21.57 7.06
CA GLY A 159 -2.11 -21.07 7.10
C GLY A 159 -2.80 -21.13 5.73
N ALA A 160 -4.11 -21.37 5.74
CA ALA A 160 -4.92 -21.32 4.52
C ALA A 160 -4.89 -19.90 3.93
N LEU A 161 -4.88 -19.80 2.59
CA LEU A 161 -4.99 -18.51 1.92
C LEU A 161 -6.32 -17.86 2.27
N ALA A 162 -6.27 -16.58 2.62
CA ALA A 162 -7.44 -15.78 2.89
C ALA A 162 -8.26 -15.58 1.61
N THR A 163 -9.57 -15.70 1.74
CA THR A 163 -10.52 -15.35 0.68
C THR A 163 -10.75 -13.84 0.62
N ASP A 164 -11.25 -13.35 -0.51
CA ASP A 164 -11.63 -11.93 -0.67
C ASP A 164 -12.61 -11.49 0.41
N ALA A 165 -13.58 -12.35 0.74
CA ALA A 165 -14.57 -12.08 1.78
C ALA A 165 -13.94 -11.94 3.17
N GLN A 166 -12.94 -12.76 3.50
CA GLN A 166 -12.23 -12.66 4.78
C GLN A 166 -11.34 -11.42 4.84
N LEU A 167 -10.61 -11.12 3.77
CA LEU A 167 -9.77 -9.92 3.70
C LEU A 167 -10.63 -8.65 3.78
N LEU A 168 -11.72 -8.58 3.03
CA LEU A 168 -12.68 -7.48 3.11
C LEU A 168 -13.31 -7.37 4.49
N ALA A 169 -13.67 -8.49 5.14
CA ALA A 169 -14.21 -8.48 6.50
C ALA A 169 -13.22 -7.90 7.52
N VAL A 170 -11.94 -8.28 7.43
CA VAL A 170 -10.87 -7.72 8.26
C VAL A 170 -10.70 -6.23 8.00
N LEU A 171 -10.61 -5.80 6.74
CA LEU A 171 -10.44 -4.40 6.39
C LEU A 171 -11.65 -3.53 6.76
N SER A 172 -12.88 -4.07 6.73
CA SER A 172 -14.09 -3.33 7.11
C SER A 172 -14.19 -3.07 8.62
N ASN A 173 -13.40 -3.77 9.43
CA ASN A 173 -13.33 -3.59 10.89
C ASN A 173 -11.92 -3.92 11.38
N LEU A 174 -10.94 -3.13 10.93
CA LEU A 174 -9.55 -3.34 11.26
C LEU A 174 -9.29 -2.90 12.70
N ASN A 175 -8.83 -3.83 13.52
CA ASN A 175 -8.51 -3.63 14.93
C ASN A 175 -7.00 -3.53 15.17
N ALA A 176 -6.19 -4.13 14.31
CA ALA A 176 -4.74 -4.03 14.39
C ALA A 176 -4.10 -4.08 13.00
N LEU A 177 -3.07 -3.27 12.80
CA LEU A 177 -2.15 -3.31 11.67
C LEU A 177 -0.74 -3.25 12.25
N TRP A 178 0.03 -4.32 12.05
CA TRP A 178 1.40 -4.43 12.52
C TRP A 178 2.36 -4.64 11.36
N ILE A 179 3.52 -4.00 11.42
CA ILE A 179 4.61 -4.13 10.44
C ILE A 179 5.85 -4.63 11.16
N ASN A 180 6.48 -5.64 10.60
CA ASN A 180 7.57 -6.38 11.24
C ASN A 180 8.76 -5.48 11.58
N ALA A 181 9.33 -5.70 12.77
CA ALA A 181 10.54 -5.06 13.25
C ALA A 181 11.53 -6.10 13.82
N GLU A 182 11.36 -7.35 13.42
CA GLU A 182 12.09 -8.51 13.91
C GLU A 182 12.64 -9.32 12.73
N HIS A 183 13.93 -9.18 12.44
CA HIS A 183 14.60 -9.81 11.30
C HIS A 183 15.93 -10.49 11.66
N PHE A 184 16.49 -10.22 12.84
CA PHE A 184 17.84 -10.63 13.19
C PHE A 184 17.97 -11.13 14.64
N THR A 185 18.91 -12.06 14.86
CA THR A 185 19.34 -12.45 16.21
C THR A 185 20.82 -12.12 16.43
N PRO A 186 21.29 -11.82 17.65
CA PRO A 186 20.53 -11.70 18.90
C PRO A 186 19.81 -10.34 19.01
N VAL A 187 19.03 -10.18 20.09
CA VAL A 187 18.26 -8.97 20.53
C VAL A 187 19.14 -7.73 20.61
N THR A 188 19.44 -7.16 19.46
CA THR A 188 20.30 -6.00 19.26
C THR A 188 19.85 -5.20 18.03
N GLU A 189 18.87 -5.71 17.29
CA GLU A 189 18.46 -5.11 16.05
C GLU A 189 17.68 -3.82 16.26
N VAL A 190 17.78 -2.96 15.26
CA VAL A 190 17.00 -1.74 15.17
C VAL A 190 16.51 -1.65 13.75
N ILE A 191 15.20 -1.64 13.58
CA ILE A 191 14.55 -1.54 12.27
C ILE A 191 14.02 -0.13 12.08
N ALA A 192 14.09 0.37 10.85
CA ALA A 192 13.52 1.64 10.45
C ALA A 192 12.31 1.43 9.54
N LEU A 193 11.30 2.28 9.69
CA LEU A 193 10.06 2.26 8.91
C LEU A 193 9.77 3.67 8.39
N ASP A 194 9.36 3.76 7.13
CA ASP A 194 9.02 5.01 6.46
C ASP A 194 7.86 4.83 5.45
N ASN A 195 7.22 5.92 5.03
CA ASN A 195 6.22 6.02 3.95
C ASN A 195 5.08 4.99 3.99
N VAL A 196 4.54 4.71 5.18
CA VAL A 196 3.44 3.76 5.32
C VAL A 196 2.17 4.34 4.72
N SER A 197 1.50 3.60 3.83
CA SER A 197 0.25 4.05 3.22
C SER A 197 -0.69 2.91 2.83
N LEU A 198 -1.99 3.13 2.98
CA LEU A 198 -3.02 2.31 2.34
C LEU A 198 -3.50 3.03 1.08
N LEU A 199 -3.48 2.31 -0.03
CA LEU A 199 -3.91 2.80 -1.33
C LEU A 199 -5.24 2.17 -1.74
N SER A 200 -6.06 2.94 -2.44
CA SER A 200 -7.24 2.41 -3.12
C SER A 200 -6.83 1.49 -4.28
N PRO A 201 -7.69 0.55 -4.71
CA PRO A 201 -7.53 -0.08 -6.02
C PRO A 201 -7.45 0.97 -7.12
N VAL A 202 -6.72 0.68 -8.19
CA VAL A 202 -6.72 1.53 -9.39
C VAL A 202 -8.12 1.49 -10.01
N PRO A 203 -8.83 2.64 -10.12
CA PRO A 203 -10.15 2.62 -10.73
C PRO A 203 -10.09 2.14 -12.18
N GLU A 204 -10.91 1.13 -12.52
CA GLU A 204 -10.96 0.66 -13.89
C GLU A 204 -11.46 1.79 -14.83
N PRO A 205 -10.79 2.02 -15.97
CA PRO A 205 -11.35 2.86 -17.00
C PRO A 205 -12.66 2.23 -17.44
N LYS A 206 -13.79 2.92 -17.18
CA LYS A 206 -15.09 2.49 -17.69
C LYS A 206 -14.98 2.36 -19.21
N ILE A 207 -14.88 1.14 -19.72
CA ILE A 207 -14.69 0.82 -21.15
C ILE A 207 -15.74 1.54 -22.01
N TYR A 208 -16.96 1.69 -21.49
CA TYR A 208 -18.04 2.44 -22.14
C TYR A 208 -17.71 3.91 -22.41
N THR A 209 -16.97 4.59 -21.54
CA THR A 209 -16.55 5.99 -21.77
C THR A 209 -15.52 6.09 -22.89
N LEU A 210 -14.56 5.16 -22.95
CA LEU A 210 -13.57 5.09 -24.03
C LEU A 210 -14.24 4.70 -25.36
N LEU A 211 -15.18 3.76 -25.30
CA LEU A 211 -15.96 3.32 -26.46
C LEU A 211 -16.87 4.43 -27.00
N LEU A 212 -17.59 5.15 -26.12
CA LEU A 212 -18.45 6.28 -26.49
C LEU A 212 -17.62 7.45 -27.05
N ALA A 213 -16.47 7.77 -26.44
CA ALA A 213 -15.55 8.76 -26.99
C ALA A 213 -15.03 8.36 -28.38
N GLY A 214 -14.69 7.07 -28.56
CA GLY A 214 -14.27 6.51 -29.85
C GLY A 214 -15.35 6.63 -30.93
N PHE A 215 -16.60 6.27 -30.63
CA PHE A 215 -17.71 6.42 -31.57
C PHE A 215 -18.07 7.89 -31.85
N GLY A 216 -17.97 8.76 -30.85
CA GLY A 216 -18.19 10.21 -31.03
C GLY A 216 -17.18 10.82 -32.02
N LEU A 217 -15.90 10.46 -31.90
CA LEU A 217 -14.85 10.89 -32.83
C LEU A 217 -15.09 10.36 -34.25
N LEU A 218 -15.42 9.07 -34.40
CA LEU A 218 -15.72 8.47 -35.70
C LEU A 218 -16.94 9.12 -36.36
N GLY A 219 -18.00 9.40 -35.59
CA GLY A 219 -19.19 10.10 -36.05
C GLY A 219 -18.89 11.52 -36.54
N PHE A 220 -18.07 12.27 -35.79
CA PHE A 220 -17.65 13.63 -36.16
C PHE A 220 -16.81 13.66 -37.45
N VAL A 221 -15.88 12.71 -37.61
CA VAL A 221 -15.06 12.57 -38.83
C VAL A 221 -15.92 12.22 -40.04
N ALA A 222 -16.88 11.30 -39.89
CA ALA A 222 -17.81 10.94 -40.95
C ALA A 222 -18.72 12.10 -41.37
N TYR A 223 -19.20 12.88 -40.40
CA TYR A 223 -20.00 14.08 -40.65
C TYR A 223 -19.22 15.14 -41.44
N ARG A 224 -17.98 15.46 -41.02
CA ARG A 224 -17.11 16.41 -41.73
C ARG A 224 -16.79 16.00 -43.18
N ARG A 225 -16.60 14.69 -43.42
CA ARG A 225 -16.34 14.20 -44.79
C ARG A 225 -17.52 14.40 -45.72
N LYS A 226 -18.75 14.22 -45.23
CA LYS A 226 -19.96 14.44 -46.03
C LYS A 226 -20.18 15.91 -46.38
N THR A 227 -19.91 16.83 -45.45
CA THR A 227 -20.09 18.27 -45.70
C THR A 227 -19.10 18.82 -46.72
N LEU A 228 -17.89 18.25 -46.82
CA LEU A 228 -16.86 18.68 -47.78
C LEU A 228 -17.05 18.12 -49.20
N GLN A 229 -17.93 17.14 -49.39
CA GLN A 229 -18.25 16.58 -50.72
C GLN A 229 -19.55 17.17 -51.32
N ALA A 230 -20.22 18.06 -50.58
CA ALA A 230 -21.49 18.69 -50.97
C ALA A 230 -21.32 20.14 -51.46
N GLU A 231 -20.08 20.64 -51.50
CA GLU A 231 -19.66 21.89 -52.18
C GLU A 231 -18.89 21.56 -53.47
#